data_AF-A0A6I6AKN0-F1
#
_entry.id   AF-A0A6I6AKN0-F1
#
_cell.length_a   1.000
_cell.length_b   1.000
_cell.length_c   1.000
_cell.angle_alpha   90.00
_cell.angle_beta   90.00
_cell.angle_gamma   90.00
#
_symmetry.space_group_name_H-M   'P 1'
#
loop_
_entity.id
_entity.type
_entity.pdbx_description
1 polymer ?
#
loop_
_entity_poly.entity_id
_entity_poly.type
_entity_poly.pdbx_seq_one_letter_code
_entity_poly.pdbx_strand_id
1 'polypeptide(L)'
;MNYARKLGIAVTPRMSKSDVSKAIDAVERKNPKVKRKREHINRNQAEKAQAEYEKECGPELLAAEEQWLSFAESTRFMLAIYNRGKNTIVEVLEVNDAYIDGEKTKKLKLCVSGPKVVKDRYIGDYLEWEREFELPIENLLFHDPLHADFHSEDNAAYQRLVEKGLKKAKKL
;
A
#
# COMPACT_ATOMS: atom_id res chain seq x y z
N MET A 1 -0.79 19.66 20.46
CA MET A 1 -0.86 20.43 21.74
C MET A 1 0.16 19.97 22.79
N ASN A 2 0.46 18.67 22.94
CA ASN A 2 1.46 18.20 23.92
C ASN A 2 2.92 18.64 23.66
N TYR A 3 3.27 18.94 22.41
CA TYR A 3 4.65 19.27 22.01
C TYR A 3 5.13 20.66 22.44
N ALA A 4 4.31 21.69 22.23
CA ALA A 4 4.61 23.05 22.68
C ALA A 4 4.83 23.10 24.20
N ARG A 5 4.05 22.32 24.96
CA ARG A 5 4.23 22.14 26.42
C ARG A 5 5.58 21.46 26.77
N LYS A 6 6.01 20.43 26.02
CA LYS A 6 7.34 19.80 26.16
C LYS A 6 8.51 20.74 25.80
N LEU A 7 8.25 21.75 24.97
CA LEU A 7 9.22 22.79 24.60
C LEU A 7 9.14 24.04 25.51
N GLY A 8 8.29 24.03 26.55
CA GLY A 8 8.11 25.15 27.48
C GLY A 8 7.34 26.34 26.89
N ILE A 9 6.67 26.15 25.77
CA ILE A 9 5.88 27.18 25.09
C ILE A 9 4.48 27.19 25.69
N ALA A 10 4.08 28.32 26.27
CA ALA A 10 2.73 28.51 26.81
C ALA A 10 1.71 28.48 25.66
N VAL A 11 0.85 27.46 25.65
CA VAL A 11 -0.27 27.36 24.70
C VAL A 11 -1.56 27.68 25.43
N THR A 12 -2.31 28.65 24.93
CA THR A 12 -3.64 28.98 25.47
C THR A 12 -4.74 28.29 24.66
N PRO A 13 -5.92 28.01 25.25
CA PRO A 13 -7.02 27.34 24.55
C PRO A 13 -7.56 28.09 23.31
N ARG A 14 -7.27 29.38 23.19
CA ARG A 14 -7.70 30.24 22.07
C ARG A 14 -6.75 30.20 20.87
N MET A 15 -5.59 29.56 20.99
CA MET A 15 -4.63 29.50 19.87
C MET A 15 -5.08 28.49 18.83
N SER A 16 -5.10 28.90 17.57
CA SER A 16 -5.29 27.97 16.44
C SER A 16 -4.06 27.09 16.25
N LYS A 17 -4.19 25.99 15.49
CA LYS A 17 -3.03 25.15 15.11
C LYS A 17 -1.94 25.98 14.41
N SER A 18 -2.33 26.97 13.60
CA SER A 18 -1.39 27.87 12.91
C SER A 18 -0.64 28.75 13.89
N ASP A 19 -1.31 29.31 14.90
CA ASP A 19 -0.68 30.17 15.91
C ASP A 19 0.32 29.40 16.77
N VAL A 20 0.00 28.15 17.10
CA VAL A 20 0.92 27.25 17.82
C VAL A 20 2.15 26.94 16.96
N SER A 21 1.96 26.70 15.65
CA SER A 21 3.09 26.47 14.72
C SER A 21 4.01 27.69 14.64
N LYS A 22 3.44 28.89 14.45
CA LYS A 22 4.22 30.14 14.39
C LYS A 22 4.97 30.41 15.70
N ALA A 23 4.36 30.11 16.84
CA ALA A 23 5.01 30.26 18.15
C ALA A 23 6.20 29.29 18.31
N ILE A 24 6.08 28.05 17.84
CA ILE A 24 7.17 27.07 17.81
C ILE A 24 8.30 27.58 16.91
N ASP A 25 7.98 28.03 15.69
CA ASP A 25 8.97 28.53 14.73
C ASP A 25 9.73 29.75 15.27
N ALA A 26 9.03 30.66 15.96
CA ALA A 26 9.64 31.84 16.57
C ALA A 26 10.62 31.47 17.69
N VAL A 27 10.32 30.45 18.48
CA VAL A 27 11.21 29.94 19.54
C VAL A 27 12.40 29.20 18.94
N GLU A 28 12.20 28.41 17.88
CA GLU A 28 13.28 27.70 17.19
C GLU A 28 14.25 28.64 16.48
N ARG A 29 13.76 29.74 15.91
CA ARG A 29 14.62 30.80 15.33
C ARG A 29 15.48 31.48 16.39
N LYS A 30 14.95 31.69 17.60
CA LYS A 30 15.68 32.32 18.70
C LYS A 30 16.62 31.36 19.43
N ASN A 31 16.34 30.05 19.40
CA ASN A 31 17.16 29.04 20.05
C ASN A 31 17.25 27.75 19.20
N PRO A 32 18.30 27.61 18.37
CA PRO A 32 18.52 26.42 17.55
C PRO A 32 18.62 25.09 18.32
N LYS A 33 18.93 25.12 19.63
CA LYS A 33 18.94 23.92 20.48
C LYS A 33 17.53 23.33 20.66
N VAL A 34 16.50 24.16 20.60
CA VAL A 34 15.09 23.72 20.70
C VAL A 34 14.70 22.91 19.46
N LYS A 35 15.13 23.35 18.27
CA LYS A 35 14.94 22.60 17.01
C LYS A 35 15.61 21.22 17.09
N ARG A 36 16.87 21.15 17.52
CA ARG A 36 17.58 19.87 17.72
C ARG A 36 16.88 18.96 18.73
N LYS A 37 16.36 19.53 19.82
CA LYS A 37 15.58 18.77 20.82
C LYS A 37 14.28 18.23 20.23
N ARG A 38 13.58 18.99 19.39
CA ARG A 38 12.38 18.53 18.67
C ARG A 38 12.71 17.38 17.73
N GLU A 39 13.74 17.54 16.90
CA GLU A 39 14.19 16.51 15.96
C GLU A 39 14.56 15.21 16.69
N HIS A 40 15.27 15.32 17.82
CA HIS A 40 15.59 14.16 18.66
C HIS A 40 14.35 13.49 19.25
N ILE A 41 13.39 14.25 19.78
CA ILE A 41 12.13 13.69 20.30
C ILE A 41 11.35 12.99 19.17
N ASN A 42 11.25 13.61 18.00
CA ASN A 42 10.55 13.04 16.85
C ASN A 42 11.21 11.74 16.40
N ARG A 43 12.54 11.70 16.35
CA ARG A 43 13.31 10.50 16.01
C ARG A 43 13.05 9.39 17.02
N ASN A 44 13.19 9.66 18.32
CA ASN A 44 12.94 8.66 19.35
C ASN A 44 11.48 8.16 19.34
N GLN A 45 10.52 9.02 18.98
CA GLN A 45 9.13 8.59 18.82
C GLN A 45 8.93 7.72 17.58
N ALA A 46 9.56 8.06 16.46
CA ALA A 46 9.54 7.25 15.26
C ALA A 46 10.19 5.87 15.49
N GLU A 47 11.36 5.84 16.14
CA GLU A 47 12.04 4.59 16.52
C GLU A 47 11.18 3.71 17.43
N LYS A 48 10.49 4.31 18.41
CA LYS A 48 9.57 3.56 19.28
C LYS A 48 8.36 3.03 18.51
N ALA A 49 7.74 3.85 17.68
CA ALA A 49 6.61 3.45 16.87
C ALA A 49 6.98 2.32 15.90
N GLN A 50 8.18 2.41 15.29
CA GLN A 50 8.71 1.37 14.41
C GLN A 50 8.97 0.06 15.18
N ALA A 51 9.61 0.13 16.34
CA ALA A 51 9.86 -1.06 17.16
C ALA A 51 8.55 -1.71 17.68
N GLU A 52 7.54 -0.90 18.00
CA GLU A 52 6.20 -1.38 18.36
C GLU A 52 5.52 -2.04 17.16
N TYR A 53 5.58 -1.42 15.98
CA TYR A 53 5.06 -1.98 14.73
C TYR A 53 5.71 -3.32 14.37
N GLU A 54 7.03 -3.40 14.42
CA GLU A 54 7.78 -4.63 14.12
C GLU A 54 7.41 -5.76 15.09
N LYS A 55 7.20 -5.43 16.36
CA LYS A 55 6.75 -6.37 17.38
C LYS A 55 5.32 -6.85 17.14
N GLU A 56 4.42 -5.97 16.67
CA GLU A 56 3.02 -6.30 16.38
C GLU A 56 2.87 -7.15 15.12
N CYS A 57 3.61 -6.83 14.06
CA CYS A 57 3.54 -7.56 12.78
C CYS A 57 4.27 -8.89 12.84
N GLY A 58 5.40 -8.95 13.55
CA GLY A 58 6.29 -10.10 13.57
C GLY A 58 7.11 -10.24 12.28
N PRO A 59 8.20 -11.02 12.32
CA PRO A 59 9.16 -11.11 11.21
C PRO A 59 8.57 -11.73 9.94
N GLU A 60 7.63 -12.68 10.07
CA GLU A 60 7.03 -13.37 8.93
C GLU A 60 6.16 -12.42 8.08
N LEU A 61 5.36 -11.57 8.73
CA LEU A 61 4.46 -10.66 8.03
C LEU A 61 5.23 -9.54 7.34
N LEU A 62 6.28 -9.02 8.00
CA LEU A 62 7.19 -8.03 7.41
C LEU A 62 7.95 -8.60 6.21
N ALA A 63 8.46 -9.83 6.32
CA ALA A 63 9.13 -10.49 5.19
C ALA A 63 8.17 -10.71 4.02
N ALA A 64 6.91 -11.06 4.30
CA ALA A 64 5.88 -11.18 3.27
C ALA A 64 5.58 -9.83 2.61
N GLU A 65 5.44 -8.75 3.39
CA GLU A 65 5.27 -7.39 2.87
C GLU A 65 6.41 -7.00 1.94
N GLU A 66 7.67 -7.18 2.37
CA GLU A 66 8.86 -6.89 1.57
C GLU A 66 8.90 -7.73 0.27
N GLN A 67 8.53 -9.00 0.34
CA GLN A 67 8.44 -9.86 -0.85
C GLN A 67 7.43 -9.33 -1.87
N TRP A 68 6.26 -8.88 -1.40
CA TRP A 68 5.22 -8.35 -2.28
C TRP A 68 5.54 -6.95 -2.81
N LEU A 69 6.23 -6.13 -2.02
CA LEU A 69 6.80 -4.86 -2.49
C LEU A 69 7.81 -5.11 -3.63
N SER A 70 8.73 -6.06 -3.44
CA SER A 70 9.69 -6.44 -4.49
C SER A 70 8.99 -7.00 -5.74
N PHE A 71 7.89 -7.72 -5.57
CA PHE A 71 7.05 -8.18 -6.68
C PHE A 71 6.44 -7.00 -7.46
N ALA A 72 5.91 -5.99 -6.76
CA ALA A 72 5.33 -4.78 -7.34
C ALA A 72 6.36 -3.87 -8.04
N GLU A 73 7.62 -3.91 -7.61
CA GLU A 73 8.69 -3.14 -8.26
C GLU A 73 9.23 -3.82 -9.53
N SER A 74 9.23 -5.15 -9.57
CA SER A 74 9.86 -5.91 -10.64
C SER A 74 8.87 -6.47 -11.67
N THR A 75 7.99 -7.36 -11.23
CA THR A 75 7.16 -8.21 -12.08
C THR A 75 5.84 -7.52 -12.38
N ARG A 76 5.24 -6.90 -11.36
CA ARG A 76 3.96 -6.17 -11.37
C ARG A 76 2.74 -7.01 -11.72
N PHE A 77 2.76 -7.74 -12.83
CA PHE A 77 1.59 -8.45 -13.32
C PHE A 77 1.54 -9.88 -12.80
N MET A 78 0.35 -10.34 -12.42
CA MET A 78 0.10 -11.74 -12.05
C MET A 78 -1.25 -12.22 -12.54
N LEU A 79 -1.33 -13.50 -12.93
CA LEU A 79 -2.61 -14.20 -13.01
C LEU A 79 -3.04 -14.57 -11.59
N ALA A 80 -4.08 -13.93 -11.07
CA ALA A 80 -4.60 -14.14 -9.73
C ALA A 80 -5.90 -14.94 -9.74
N ILE A 81 -6.06 -15.81 -8.75
CA ILE A 81 -7.33 -16.44 -8.37
C ILE A 81 -7.61 -16.01 -6.94
N TYR A 82 -8.72 -15.33 -6.71
CA TYR A 82 -9.03 -14.76 -5.40
C TYR A 82 -10.52 -14.78 -5.08
N ASN A 83 -10.84 -14.78 -3.79
CA ASN A 83 -12.22 -14.70 -3.33
C ASN A 83 -12.66 -13.23 -3.18
N ARG A 84 -13.82 -12.91 -3.74
CA ARG A 84 -14.51 -11.63 -3.53
C ARG A 84 -15.96 -11.90 -3.13
N GLY A 85 -16.23 -11.75 -1.83
CA GLY A 85 -17.52 -12.16 -1.26
C GLY A 85 -17.69 -13.67 -1.38
N LYS A 86 -18.74 -14.11 -2.08
CA LYS A 86 -19.02 -15.54 -2.31
C LYS A 86 -18.48 -16.07 -3.64
N ASN A 87 -17.81 -15.23 -4.41
CA ASN A 87 -17.36 -15.57 -5.76
C ASN A 87 -15.84 -15.77 -5.78
N THR A 88 -15.40 -16.79 -6.51
CA THR A 88 -14.00 -16.95 -6.90
C THR A 88 -13.79 -16.25 -8.24
N ILE A 89 -12.88 -15.29 -8.26
CA ILE A 89 -12.54 -14.48 -9.42
C ILE A 89 -11.21 -14.96 -9.97
N VAL A 90 -11.11 -15.05 -11.29
CA VAL A 90 -9.87 -15.34 -12.02
C VAL A 90 -9.59 -14.15 -12.92
N GLU A 91 -8.44 -13.52 -12.75
CA GLU A 91 -8.13 -12.30 -13.47
C GLU A 91 -6.61 -12.05 -13.50
N VAL A 92 -6.14 -11.27 -14.47
CA VAL A 92 -4.80 -10.72 -14.41
C VAL A 92 -4.86 -9.42 -13.61
N LEU A 93 -3.96 -9.24 -12.65
CA LEU A 93 -3.86 -8.05 -11.82
C LEU A 93 -2.47 -7.43 -11.96
N GLU A 94 -2.41 -6.11 -11.97
CA GLU A 94 -1.19 -5.36 -11.72
C GLU A 94 -1.09 -5.09 -10.21
N VAL A 95 0.01 -5.49 -9.59
CA VAL A 95 0.33 -5.22 -8.19
C VAL A 95 1.11 -3.93 -8.13
N ASN A 96 0.48 -2.89 -7.58
CA ASN A 96 1.04 -1.55 -7.48
C ASN A 96 1.80 -1.33 -6.17
N ASP A 97 1.32 -1.95 -5.10
CA ASP A 97 1.86 -1.77 -3.75
C ASP A 97 1.44 -2.93 -2.83
N ALA A 98 2.11 -3.08 -1.70
CA ALA A 98 1.76 -4.03 -0.65
C ALA A 98 2.01 -3.41 0.73
N TYR A 99 1.05 -3.56 1.63
CA TYR A 99 1.15 -2.97 2.96
C TYR A 99 0.37 -3.76 4.01
N ILE A 100 0.82 -3.67 5.26
CA ILE A 100 0.13 -4.26 6.40
C ILE A 100 -0.84 -3.25 7.01
N ASP A 101 -2.11 -3.63 7.13
CA ASP A 101 -3.17 -2.81 7.71
C ASP A 101 -3.78 -3.46 8.96
N GLY A 102 -4.41 -2.63 9.80
CA GLY A 102 -5.19 -3.05 10.96
C GLY A 102 -4.59 -2.65 12.30
N GLU A 103 -5.45 -2.19 13.21
CA GLU A 103 -5.03 -1.83 14.58
C GLU A 103 -4.91 -3.06 15.49
N LYS A 104 -5.84 -4.01 15.41
CA LYS A 104 -5.90 -5.19 16.31
C LYS A 104 -5.36 -6.46 15.69
N THR A 105 -5.58 -6.64 14.39
CA THR A 105 -5.13 -7.79 13.62
C THR A 105 -4.44 -7.26 12.38
N LYS A 106 -3.11 -7.32 12.39
CA LYS A 106 -2.27 -6.95 11.25
C LYS A 106 -2.56 -7.92 10.11
N LYS A 107 -2.98 -7.39 8.96
CA LYS A 107 -3.26 -8.16 7.76
C LYS A 107 -2.56 -7.53 6.58
N LEU A 108 -1.81 -8.35 5.85
CA LEU A 108 -1.19 -7.93 4.61
C LEU A 108 -2.26 -7.77 3.52
N LYS A 109 -2.20 -6.63 2.82
CA LYS A 109 -3.05 -6.28 1.68
C LYS A 109 -2.17 -5.90 0.50
N LEU A 110 -2.68 -6.16 -0.69
CA LEU A 110 -2.10 -5.71 -1.96
C LEU A 110 -2.96 -4.59 -2.53
N CYS A 111 -2.34 -3.51 -3.00
CA CYS A 111 -2.98 -2.53 -3.87
C CYS A 111 -2.85 -3.05 -5.30
N VAL A 112 -3.98 -3.37 -5.93
CA VAL A 112 -4.00 -3.97 -7.26
C VAL A 112 -4.89 -3.21 -8.24
N SER A 113 -4.47 -3.18 -9.50
CA SER A 113 -5.28 -2.72 -10.62
C SER A 113 -5.76 -3.91 -11.46
N GLY A 114 -7.06 -4.00 -11.66
CA GLY A 114 -7.68 -4.96 -12.58
C GLY A 114 -7.91 -4.35 -13.95
N PRO A 115 -7.84 -5.14 -15.02
CA PRO A 115 -8.10 -4.68 -16.38
C PRO A 115 -9.60 -4.51 -16.62
N LYS A 116 -9.91 -3.57 -17.50
CA LYS A 116 -11.23 -3.31 -18.05
C LYS A 116 -11.10 -3.33 -19.56
N VAL A 117 -11.89 -4.17 -20.21
CA VAL A 117 -11.94 -4.19 -21.68
C VAL A 117 -12.71 -2.95 -22.15
N VAL A 118 -12.04 -2.08 -22.89
CA VAL A 118 -12.62 -0.87 -23.48
C VAL A 118 -12.71 -1.07 -24.98
N LYS A 119 -13.86 -0.69 -25.55
CA LYS A 119 -14.08 -0.70 -26.99
C LYS A 119 -13.96 0.72 -27.51
N ASP A 120 -12.91 0.99 -28.28
CA ASP A 120 -12.77 2.27 -28.98
C ASP A 120 -13.09 2.13 -30.47
N ARG A 121 -13.67 3.19 -31.04
CA ARG A 121 -14.10 3.20 -32.44
C ARG A 121 -12.95 3.16 -33.44
N TYR A 122 -11.77 3.66 -33.07
CA TYR A 122 -10.62 3.83 -33.94
C TYR A 122 -9.52 2.82 -33.67
N ILE A 123 -9.29 2.49 -32.40
CA ILE A 123 -8.19 1.61 -31.96
C ILE A 123 -8.66 0.15 -31.82
N GLY A 124 -9.97 -0.07 -31.71
CA GLY A 124 -10.56 -1.38 -31.45
C GLY A 124 -10.64 -1.67 -29.95
N ASP A 125 -10.67 -2.95 -29.58
CA ASP A 125 -10.76 -3.37 -28.19
C ASP A 125 -9.35 -3.32 -27.54
N TYR A 126 -9.23 -2.74 -26.35
CA TYR A 126 -7.98 -2.70 -25.56
C TYR A 126 -8.23 -2.86 -24.06
N LEU A 127 -7.17 -3.09 -23.27
CA LEU A 127 -7.24 -3.18 -21.82
C LEU A 127 -6.86 -1.86 -21.15
N GLU A 128 -7.69 -1.43 -20.21
CA GLU A 128 -7.48 -0.26 -19.37
C GLU A 128 -7.34 -0.70 -17.90
N TRP A 129 -6.24 -0.32 -17.24
CA TRP A 129 -5.88 -0.78 -15.90
C TRP A 129 -6.31 0.19 -14.79
N GLU A 130 -7.52 0.72 -14.89
CA GLU A 130 -8.02 1.76 -13.97
C GLU A 130 -8.80 1.21 -12.76
N ARG A 131 -9.05 -0.11 -12.70
CA ARG A 131 -9.85 -0.68 -11.63
C ARG A 131 -9.01 -1.00 -10.41
N GLU A 132 -8.71 0.04 -9.63
CA GLU A 132 -7.95 -0.06 -8.38
C GLU A 132 -8.81 -0.63 -7.24
N PHE A 133 -8.24 -1.55 -6.47
CA PHE A 133 -8.82 -2.05 -5.22
C PHE A 133 -7.76 -2.70 -4.33
N GLU A 134 -8.12 -2.89 -3.07
CA GLU A 134 -7.31 -3.62 -2.09
C GLU A 134 -7.68 -5.10 -2.09
N LEU A 135 -6.67 -5.96 -2.17
CA LEU A 135 -6.81 -7.42 -2.08
C LEU A 135 -6.10 -7.92 -0.81
N PRO A 136 -6.86 -8.32 0.23
CA PRO A 136 -6.28 -9.02 1.38
C PRO A 136 -5.59 -10.30 0.94
N ILE A 137 -4.37 -10.55 1.41
CA ILE A 137 -3.59 -11.72 0.95
C ILE A 137 -4.28 -13.04 1.29
N GLU A 138 -5.05 -13.09 2.38
CA GLU A 138 -5.87 -14.24 2.79
C GLU A 138 -6.94 -14.63 1.77
N ASN A 139 -7.35 -13.70 0.90
CA ASN A 139 -8.31 -13.95 -0.16
C ASN A 139 -7.63 -14.41 -1.46
N LEU A 140 -6.31 -14.29 -1.59
CA LEU A 140 -5.56 -14.75 -2.75
C LEU A 140 -5.32 -16.26 -2.65
N LEU A 141 -6.04 -17.02 -3.47
CA LEU A 141 -5.97 -18.48 -3.50
C LEU A 141 -4.78 -18.99 -4.31
N PHE A 142 -4.43 -18.26 -5.38
CA PHE A 142 -3.34 -18.62 -6.27
C PHE A 142 -2.85 -17.39 -7.03
N HIS A 143 -1.55 -17.33 -7.31
CA HIS A 143 -0.98 -16.39 -8.25
C HIS A 143 0.09 -17.04 -9.14
N ASP A 144 0.15 -16.61 -10.41
CA ASP A 144 1.20 -16.95 -11.37
C ASP A 144 1.86 -15.63 -11.83
N PRO A 145 3.13 -15.36 -11.49
CA PRO A 145 3.87 -14.20 -11.98
C PRO A 145 3.84 -14.12 -13.52
N LEU A 146 3.61 -12.92 -14.07
CA LEU A 146 3.70 -12.64 -15.51
C LEU A 146 4.87 -11.68 -15.76
N HIS A 147 5.44 -11.70 -16.95
CA HIS A 147 6.51 -10.75 -17.28
C HIS A 147 6.01 -9.29 -17.23
N ALA A 148 6.89 -8.35 -16.90
CA ALA A 148 6.57 -6.94 -16.63
C ALA A 148 5.88 -6.22 -17.80
N ASP A 149 6.18 -6.62 -19.03
CA ASP A 149 5.62 -6.00 -20.23
C ASP A 149 4.31 -6.66 -20.72
N PHE A 150 3.71 -7.55 -19.92
CA PHE A 150 2.48 -8.27 -20.30
C PHE A 150 1.35 -7.34 -20.75
N HIS A 151 1.20 -6.18 -20.13
CA HIS A 151 0.17 -5.20 -20.47
C HIS A 151 0.28 -4.63 -21.90
N SER A 152 1.44 -4.77 -22.54
CA SER A 152 1.66 -4.41 -23.94
C SER A 152 1.22 -5.52 -24.92
N GLU A 153 0.95 -6.72 -24.40
CA GLU A 153 0.42 -7.81 -25.20
C GLU A 153 -1.08 -7.59 -25.50
N ASP A 154 -1.53 -8.13 -26.64
CA ASP A 154 -2.90 -7.94 -27.12
C ASP A 154 -3.97 -8.57 -26.21
N ASN A 155 -5.25 -8.23 -26.46
CA ASN A 155 -6.39 -8.82 -25.76
C ASN A 155 -6.42 -10.36 -25.85
N ALA A 156 -5.83 -10.97 -26.88
CA ALA A 156 -5.82 -12.41 -27.05
C ALA A 156 -4.87 -13.08 -26.04
N ALA A 157 -3.72 -12.47 -25.74
CA ALA A 157 -2.81 -12.93 -24.69
C ALA A 157 -3.50 -12.94 -23.32
N TYR A 158 -4.22 -11.86 -22.99
CA TYR A 158 -5.04 -11.78 -21.77
C TYR A 158 -6.09 -12.88 -21.68
N GLN A 159 -6.88 -13.09 -22.74
CA GLN A 159 -7.91 -14.12 -22.76
C GLN A 159 -7.33 -15.52 -22.53
N ARG A 160 -6.19 -15.85 -23.15
CA ARG A 160 -5.52 -17.15 -22.95
C ARG A 160 -5.07 -17.36 -21.51
N LEU A 161 -4.56 -16.32 -20.85
CA LEU A 161 -4.17 -16.41 -19.44
C LEU A 161 -5.36 -16.60 -18.52
N VAL A 162 -6.46 -15.87 -18.76
CA VAL A 162 -7.71 -16.04 -18.01
C VAL A 162 -8.25 -17.47 -18.18
N GLU A 163 -8.27 -18.01 -19.41
CA GLU A 163 -8.67 -19.40 -19.66
C GLU A 163 -7.77 -20.41 -18.93
N LYS A 164 -6.46 -20.19 -18.91
CA LYS A 164 -5.50 -20.99 -18.13
C LYS A 164 -5.83 -20.91 -16.64
N GLY A 165 -6.13 -19.73 -16.12
CA GLY A 165 -6.53 -19.51 -14.74
C GLY A 165 -7.84 -20.21 -14.38
N LEU A 166 -8.85 -20.15 -15.26
CA LEU A 166 -10.14 -20.83 -15.06
C LEU A 166 -9.96 -22.35 -14.99
N LYS A 167 -9.05 -22.93 -15.78
CA LYS A 167 -8.70 -24.36 -15.68
C LYS A 167 -8.02 -24.70 -14.35
N LYS A 168 -7.18 -23.80 -13.82
CA LYS A 168 -6.55 -23.97 -12.50
C LYS A 168 -7.58 -23.82 -11.36
N ALA A 169 -8.46 -22.84 -11.44
CA ALA A 169 -9.49 -22.57 -10.43
C ALA A 169 -10.42 -23.76 -10.19
N LYS A 170 -10.73 -24.56 -11.23
CA LYS A 170 -11.51 -25.79 -11.09
C LYS A 170 -10.85 -26.88 -10.24
N LYS A 171 -9.56 -26.75 -9.93
CA LYS A 171 -8.77 -27.72 -9.17
C LYS A 171 -8.46 -27.26 -7.74
N LEU A 172 -8.82 -26.01 -7.39
CA LEU A 172 -8.71 -25.43 -6.06
C LEU A 172 -10.00 -25.67 -5.29
#